data_AF-A0A7J4EP64-F1
#
_entry.id   AF-A0A7J4EP64-F1
#
_cell.length_a   1.000
_cell.length_b   1.000
_cell.length_c   1.000
_cell.angle_alpha   90.00
_cell.angle_beta   90.00
_cell.angle_gamma   90.00
#
_symmetry.space_group_name_H-M   'P 1'
#
loop_
_entity.id
_entity.type
_entity.pdbx_description
1 polymer ?
#
loop_
_entity_poly.entity_id
_entity_poly.type
_entity_poly.pdbx_seq_one_letter_code
_entity_poly.pdbx_strand_id
1 'polypeptide(L)'
;MKVVSKANRIMDLRGYYQWSVESRRCPYVVSGSAVSLIFREIISKGPLLGRFSPRYVEGLEEKYVIELCDKLGALLNIEVPEELGIYLHQYTAGCPYYIKQFLQTSSSMLRERKEKELTREVLGNAITYELTTGQIWHDLEEQITSYFSLNEWGIVRTLLFLATKFEDTFDIAYLAKEVNISETEVREILSRLARADLISDDFGVFRNVQDPVLLRFLEIQYRLEIEGFRDHKRELMDKEYRKQIRLLKSKIGILFEYKLRELMRNWDDREVDGALFNTKEKVKLQKFDYVKEEWIKVQGSRLYQIDAYGSTVYPDATQAVWLVESKCQKNPIGTSEVKKFEN
;
A
#
# COMPACT_ATOMS: atom_id res chain seq x y z
N MET A 1 24.92 -19.95 -12.02
CA MET A 1 24.47 -20.95 -13.01
C MET A 1 25.47 -22.11 -13.05
N LYS A 2 25.25 -23.11 -12.18
CA LYS A 2 26.05 -24.33 -12.14
C LYS A 2 25.12 -25.45 -12.56
N VAL A 3 25.40 -26.07 -13.70
CA VAL A 3 24.64 -27.23 -14.15
C VAL A 3 25.45 -28.46 -13.82
N VAL A 4 24.82 -29.39 -13.09
CA VAL A 4 25.39 -30.71 -12.86
C VAL A 4 25.18 -31.48 -14.16
N SER A 5 26.28 -31.71 -14.89
CA SER A 5 26.22 -32.57 -16.07
C SER A 5 25.88 -34.02 -15.68
N LYS A 6 25.42 -34.83 -16.64
CA LYS A 6 25.21 -36.30 -16.47
C LYS A 6 26.43 -37.04 -15.89
N ALA A 7 27.62 -36.45 -15.93
CA ALA A 7 28.87 -36.98 -15.38
C ALA A 7 29.25 -36.43 -13.99
N ASN A 8 28.30 -35.79 -13.28
CA ASN A 8 28.52 -35.17 -11.96
C ASN A 8 29.61 -34.07 -11.91
N ARG A 9 30.07 -33.57 -13.07
CA ARG A 9 30.92 -32.38 -13.15
C ARG A 9 30.05 -31.13 -13.06
N ILE A 10 30.36 -30.28 -12.08
CA ILE A 10 29.81 -28.94 -11.93
C ILE A 10 30.44 -28.07 -13.02
N MET A 11 29.69 -27.77 -14.08
CA MET A 11 30.12 -26.80 -15.09
C MET A 11 29.65 -25.40 -14.70
N ASP A 12 30.60 -24.46 -14.64
CA ASP A 12 30.29 -23.05 -14.51
C ASP A 12 29.90 -22.47 -15.87
N LEU A 13 28.59 -22.32 -16.10
CA LEU A 13 28.09 -21.81 -17.38
C LEU A 13 28.33 -20.31 -17.56
N ARG A 14 28.73 -19.58 -16.51
CA ARG A 14 28.93 -18.12 -16.58
C ARG A 14 30.02 -17.73 -17.58
N GLY A 15 31.06 -18.55 -17.74
CA GLY A 15 32.14 -18.31 -18.71
C GLY A 15 31.68 -18.33 -20.17
N TYR A 16 30.60 -19.07 -20.48
CA TYR A 16 30.04 -19.10 -21.84
C TYR A 16 29.37 -17.79 -22.24
N TYR A 17 28.93 -17.00 -21.26
CA TYR A 17 28.32 -15.70 -21.50
C TYR A 17 29.35 -14.55 -21.53
N GLN A 18 30.63 -14.81 -21.26
CA GLN A 18 31.66 -13.77 -21.18
C GLN A 18 31.81 -13.02 -22.51
N TRP A 19 32.02 -13.75 -23.61
CA TRP A 19 32.17 -13.17 -24.95
C TRP A 19 30.96 -12.33 -25.35
N SER A 20 29.78 -12.78 -24.94
CA SER A 20 28.51 -12.12 -25.17
C SER A 20 28.45 -10.78 -24.43
N VAL A 21 28.70 -10.76 -23.12
CA VAL A 21 28.62 -9.51 -22.32
C VAL A 21 29.73 -8.51 -22.61
N GLU A 22 30.83 -8.94 -23.23
CA GLU A 22 31.93 -8.07 -23.66
C GLU A 22 31.68 -7.39 -25.02
N SER A 23 30.64 -7.82 -25.75
CA SER A 23 30.31 -7.27 -27.06
C SER A 23 29.72 -5.87 -26.96
N ARG A 24 30.37 -4.90 -27.62
CA ARG A 24 29.86 -3.52 -27.75
C ARG A 24 28.63 -3.39 -28.67
N ARG A 25 28.25 -4.46 -29.37
CA ARG A 25 27.17 -4.46 -30.38
C ARG A 25 25.87 -5.07 -29.87
N CYS A 26 25.86 -5.69 -28.69
CA CYS A 26 24.68 -6.35 -28.13
C CYS A 26 24.59 -6.02 -26.63
N PRO A 27 23.87 -4.96 -26.23
CA PRO A 27 23.63 -4.70 -24.82
C PRO A 27 22.76 -5.82 -24.24
N TYR A 28 23.22 -6.45 -23.16
CA TYR A 28 22.48 -7.50 -22.46
C TYR A 28 21.60 -6.89 -21.37
N VAL A 29 20.34 -7.33 -21.34
CA VAL A 29 19.41 -7.03 -20.26
C VAL A 29 19.12 -8.33 -19.52
N VAL A 30 19.35 -8.31 -18.21
CA VAL A 30 18.97 -9.40 -17.30
C VAL A 30 17.91 -8.82 -16.37
N SER A 31 16.74 -9.46 -16.36
CA SER A 31 15.65 -9.13 -15.45
C SER A 31 15.36 -10.31 -14.54
N GLY A 32 14.95 -10.03 -13.31
CA GLY A 32 14.40 -11.05 -12.42
C GLY A 32 14.01 -10.46 -11.07
N SER A 33 13.07 -11.14 -10.41
CA SER A 33 12.49 -10.68 -9.15
C SER A 33 13.38 -10.99 -7.94
N ALA A 34 14.16 -12.08 -7.98
CA ALA A 34 15.16 -12.41 -6.96
C ALA A 34 16.50 -11.70 -7.26
N VAL A 35 16.48 -10.37 -7.17
CA VAL A 35 17.62 -9.50 -7.43
C VAL A 35 18.82 -9.87 -6.58
N SER A 36 18.63 -10.17 -5.29
CA SER A 36 19.72 -10.57 -4.39
C SER A 36 20.39 -11.85 -4.85
N LEU A 37 19.62 -12.85 -5.28
CA LEU A 37 20.14 -14.11 -5.82
C LEU A 37 20.91 -13.87 -7.12
N ILE A 38 20.28 -13.18 -8.09
CA ILE A 38 20.90 -12.89 -9.39
C ILE A 38 22.20 -12.10 -9.19
N PHE A 39 22.17 -11.06 -8.36
CA PHE A 39 23.31 -10.21 -8.15
C PHE A 39 24.41 -10.91 -7.36
N ARG A 40 24.11 -11.51 -6.20
CA ARG A 40 25.13 -12.12 -5.31
C ARG A 40 25.67 -13.45 -5.86
N GLU A 41 24.90 -14.21 -6.63
CA GLU A 41 25.32 -15.55 -7.06
C GLU A 41 25.73 -15.64 -8.53
N ILE A 42 25.13 -14.83 -9.41
CA ILE A 42 25.33 -14.92 -10.85
C ILE A 42 26.22 -13.78 -11.34
N ILE A 43 25.79 -12.53 -11.13
CA ILE A 43 26.38 -11.35 -11.79
C ILE A 43 27.65 -10.87 -11.07
N SER A 44 27.65 -10.82 -9.74
CA SER A 44 28.77 -10.27 -8.95
C SER A 44 29.84 -11.32 -8.61
N LYS A 45 29.94 -12.40 -9.40
CA LYS A 45 30.92 -13.47 -9.22
C LYS A 45 31.51 -13.92 -10.55
N GLY A 46 32.78 -14.29 -10.51
CA GLY A 46 33.47 -14.90 -11.65
C GLY A 46 33.55 -13.95 -12.86
N PRO A 47 33.38 -14.45 -14.10
CA PRO A 47 33.68 -13.70 -15.31
C PRO A 47 32.72 -12.54 -15.60
N LEU A 48 31.56 -12.47 -14.91
CA LEU A 48 30.56 -11.43 -15.10
C LEU A 48 30.73 -10.24 -14.12
N LEU A 49 31.67 -10.34 -13.18
CA LEU A 49 31.91 -9.32 -12.17
C LEU A 49 32.20 -7.96 -12.81
N GLY A 50 31.47 -6.93 -12.38
CA GLY A 50 31.63 -5.56 -12.86
C GLY A 50 31.09 -5.28 -14.27
N ARG A 51 30.40 -6.24 -14.90
CA ARG A 51 29.88 -6.10 -16.27
C ARG A 51 28.43 -5.64 -16.37
N PHE A 52 27.72 -5.60 -15.24
CA PHE A 52 26.32 -5.19 -15.19
C PHE A 52 26.16 -4.03 -14.21
N SER A 53 25.32 -3.06 -14.60
CA SER A 53 24.84 -2.02 -13.70
C SER A 53 23.43 -2.39 -13.25
N PRO A 54 23.18 -2.52 -11.94
CA PRO A 54 21.83 -2.77 -11.45
C PRO A 54 20.94 -1.55 -11.73
N ARG A 55 19.69 -1.81 -12.09
CA ARG A 55 18.60 -0.83 -12.17
C ARG A 55 17.40 -1.45 -11.46
N TYR A 56 16.98 -0.81 -10.38
CA TYR A 56 15.83 -1.25 -9.60
C TYR A 56 14.57 -0.63 -10.20
N VAL A 57 13.54 -1.45 -10.36
CA VAL A 57 12.20 -1.00 -10.73
C VAL A 57 11.36 -1.08 -9.48
N GLU A 58 11.08 0.07 -8.89
CA GLU A 58 10.27 0.19 -7.68
C GLU A 58 8.77 0.26 -8.04
N GLY A 59 7.93 0.19 -7.01
CA GLY A 59 6.51 0.44 -7.14
C GLY A 59 6.23 1.85 -7.69
N LEU A 60 5.12 1.99 -8.40
CA LEU A 60 4.70 3.28 -8.94
C LEU A 60 4.34 4.26 -7.82
N GLU A 61 4.75 5.52 -7.95
CA GLU A 61 4.26 6.59 -7.10
C GLU A 61 2.72 6.74 -7.23
N GLU A 62 2.09 7.25 -6.17
CA GLU A 62 0.63 7.41 -6.06
C GLU A 62 -0.02 8.04 -7.31
N LYS A 63 0.56 9.14 -7.83
CA LYS A 63 0.04 9.82 -9.03
C LYS A 63 0.00 8.92 -10.27
N TYR A 64 1.01 8.06 -10.43
CA TYR A 64 1.08 7.12 -11.56
C TYR A 64 0.19 5.90 -11.33
N VAL A 65 -0.08 5.53 -10.07
CA VAL A 65 -1.09 4.52 -9.75
C VAL A 65 -2.49 5.02 -10.09
N ILE A 66 -2.83 6.26 -9.76
CA ILE A 66 -4.13 6.85 -10.13
C ILE A 66 -4.28 6.85 -11.65
N GLU A 67 -3.27 7.34 -12.39
CA GLU A 67 -3.26 7.31 -13.86
C GLU A 67 -3.37 5.88 -14.42
N LEU A 68 -2.70 4.91 -13.79
CA LEU A 68 -2.80 3.50 -14.17
C LEU A 68 -4.23 2.96 -13.93
N CYS A 69 -4.85 3.31 -12.81
CA CYS A 69 -6.23 2.91 -12.48
C CYS A 69 -7.21 3.47 -13.49
N ASP A 70 -7.05 4.73 -13.92
CA ASP A 70 -7.89 5.35 -14.94
C ASP A 70 -7.76 4.64 -16.29
N LYS A 71 -6.52 4.37 -16.73
CA LYS A 71 -6.25 3.65 -17.98
C LYS A 71 -6.78 2.22 -17.97
N LEU A 72 -6.57 1.50 -16.87
CA LEU A 72 -7.10 0.16 -16.70
C LEU A 72 -8.62 0.15 -16.58
N GLY A 73 -9.20 1.13 -15.89
CA GLY A 73 -10.64 1.32 -15.78
C GLY A 73 -11.28 1.51 -17.15
N ALA A 74 -10.72 2.40 -17.97
CA ALA A 74 -11.15 2.59 -19.36
C ALA A 74 -11.05 1.31 -20.19
N LEU A 75 -9.94 0.56 -20.07
CA LEU A 75 -9.75 -0.71 -20.78
C LEU A 75 -10.75 -1.79 -20.35
N LEU A 76 -11.08 -1.83 -19.05
CA LEU A 76 -11.96 -2.84 -18.45
C LEU A 76 -13.45 -2.43 -18.46
N ASN A 77 -13.74 -1.19 -18.89
CA ASN A 77 -15.06 -0.55 -18.87
C ASN A 77 -15.64 -0.46 -17.45
N ILE A 78 -14.82 -0.04 -16.49
CA ILE A 78 -15.19 0.28 -15.11
C ILE A 78 -14.73 1.69 -14.74
N GLU A 79 -15.47 2.36 -13.88
CA GLU A 79 -15.08 3.65 -13.31
C GLU A 79 -14.40 3.40 -11.97
N VAL A 80 -13.17 3.86 -11.81
CA VAL A 80 -12.40 3.70 -10.57
C VAL A 80 -12.37 5.04 -9.85
N PRO A 81 -13.08 5.21 -8.73
CA PRO A 81 -12.96 6.42 -7.92
C PRO A 81 -11.51 6.65 -7.47
N GLU A 82 -11.04 7.90 -7.52
CA GLU A 82 -9.67 8.28 -7.15
C GLU A 82 -9.29 7.79 -5.74
N GLU A 83 -10.24 7.84 -4.79
CA GLU A 83 -10.06 7.32 -3.43
C GLU A 83 -9.64 5.84 -3.40
N LEU A 84 -10.18 5.03 -4.30
CA LEU A 84 -9.84 3.62 -4.43
C LEU A 84 -8.50 3.41 -5.13
N GLY A 85 -8.12 4.31 -6.04
CA GLY A 85 -6.76 4.35 -6.61
C GLY A 85 -5.69 4.63 -5.55
N ILE A 86 -5.92 5.61 -4.68
CA ILE A 86 -5.04 5.92 -3.54
C ILE A 86 -4.96 4.72 -2.58
N TYR A 87 -6.11 4.09 -2.30
CA TYR A 87 -6.14 2.88 -1.48
C TYR A 87 -5.30 1.76 -2.09
N LEU A 88 -5.46 1.50 -3.40
CA LEU A 88 -4.69 0.49 -4.12
C LEU A 88 -3.19 0.77 -4.07
N HIS A 89 -2.76 2.03 -4.23
CA HIS A 89 -1.35 2.40 -4.08
C HIS A 89 -0.81 2.00 -2.70
N GLN A 90 -1.52 2.37 -1.63
CA GLN A 90 -1.10 2.06 -0.25
C GLN A 90 -1.13 0.56 0.04
N TYR A 91 -2.10 -0.16 -0.52
CA TYR A 91 -2.26 -1.60 -0.31
C TYR A 91 -1.23 -2.43 -1.08
N THR A 92 -0.81 -1.97 -2.26
CA THR A 92 0.07 -2.72 -3.17
C THR A 92 1.50 -2.20 -3.21
N ALA A 93 1.81 -1.17 -2.42
CA ALA A 93 3.04 -0.39 -2.54
C ALA A 93 3.31 0.07 -3.99
N GLY A 94 2.25 0.34 -4.76
CA GLY A 94 2.33 0.75 -6.16
C GLY A 94 2.69 -0.34 -7.17
N CYS A 95 2.63 -1.63 -6.80
CA CYS A 95 2.91 -2.73 -7.72
C CYS A 95 1.85 -2.84 -8.84
N PRO A 96 2.20 -2.61 -10.13
CA PRO A 96 1.23 -2.61 -11.23
C PRO A 96 0.54 -3.96 -11.44
N TYR A 97 1.23 -5.06 -11.13
CA TYR A 97 0.71 -6.41 -11.29
C TYR A 97 -0.51 -6.65 -10.38
N TYR A 98 -0.38 -6.37 -9.09
CA TYR A 98 -1.48 -6.52 -8.12
C TYR A 98 -2.66 -5.61 -8.46
N ILE A 99 -2.39 -4.34 -8.79
CA ILE A 99 -3.42 -3.37 -9.18
C ILE A 99 -4.22 -3.90 -10.36
N LYS A 100 -3.53 -4.35 -11.42
CA LYS A 100 -4.17 -4.91 -12.61
C LYS A 100 -5.05 -6.10 -12.25
N GLN A 101 -4.53 -7.04 -11.46
CA GLN A 101 -5.24 -8.26 -11.13
C GLN A 101 -6.49 -7.98 -10.27
N PHE A 102 -6.39 -7.09 -9.28
CA PHE A 102 -7.55 -6.66 -8.49
C PHE A 102 -8.61 -5.98 -9.34
N LEU A 103 -8.24 -5.09 -10.25
CA LEU A 103 -9.19 -4.42 -11.15
C LEU A 103 -9.82 -5.37 -12.17
N GLN A 104 -9.07 -6.33 -12.71
CA GLN A 104 -9.59 -7.36 -13.62
C GLN A 104 -10.65 -8.21 -12.93
N THR A 105 -10.37 -8.70 -11.72
CA THR A 105 -11.32 -9.49 -10.94
C THR A 105 -12.53 -8.65 -10.51
N SER A 106 -12.32 -7.39 -10.15
CA SER A 106 -13.42 -6.46 -9.83
C SER A 106 -14.32 -6.19 -11.04
N SER A 107 -13.73 -6.03 -12.24
CA SER A 107 -14.48 -5.87 -13.49
C SER A 107 -15.36 -7.08 -13.79
N SER A 108 -14.85 -8.30 -13.60
CA SER A 108 -15.65 -9.52 -13.77
C SER A 108 -16.86 -9.53 -12.84
N MET A 109 -16.67 -9.19 -11.55
CA MET A 109 -17.77 -9.11 -10.57
C MET A 109 -18.80 -8.01 -10.91
N LEU A 110 -18.35 -6.85 -11.39
CA LEU A 110 -19.24 -5.75 -11.79
C LEU A 110 -20.05 -6.10 -13.04
N ARG A 111 -19.47 -6.81 -14.00
CA ARG A 111 -20.17 -7.28 -15.20
C ARG A 111 -21.33 -8.20 -14.86
N GLU A 112 -21.14 -9.11 -13.89
CA GLU A 112 -22.22 -9.97 -13.38
C GLU A 112 -23.36 -9.17 -12.74
N ARG A 113 -23.02 -8.08 -12.04
CA ARG A 113 -23.98 -7.15 -11.40
C ARG A 113 -24.57 -6.11 -12.36
N LYS A 114 -24.07 -6.02 -13.60
CA LYS A 114 -24.37 -4.95 -14.58
C LYS A 114 -24.09 -3.54 -14.05
N GLU A 115 -23.08 -3.42 -13.20
CA GLU A 115 -22.58 -2.17 -12.64
C GLU A 115 -21.29 -1.74 -13.35
N LYS A 116 -20.91 -0.47 -13.22
CA LYS A 116 -19.66 0.07 -13.80
C LYS A 116 -18.76 0.73 -12.77
N GLU A 117 -19.34 1.34 -11.75
CA GLU A 117 -18.57 2.02 -10.72
C GLU A 117 -17.95 0.99 -9.76
N LEU A 118 -16.64 1.08 -9.59
CA LEU A 118 -15.92 0.26 -8.63
C LEU A 118 -16.32 0.71 -7.22
N THR A 119 -17.05 -0.17 -6.55
CA THR A 119 -17.32 0.04 -5.14
C THR A 119 -16.26 -0.61 -4.28
N ARG A 120 -16.15 0.01 -3.11
CA ARG A 120 -15.44 -0.44 -1.93
C ARG A 120 -15.67 -1.93 -1.61
N GLU A 121 -16.92 -2.38 -1.62
CA GLU A 121 -17.30 -3.78 -1.37
C GLU A 121 -16.77 -4.72 -2.46
N VAL A 122 -16.94 -4.34 -3.73
CA VAL A 122 -16.46 -5.14 -4.87
C VAL A 122 -14.95 -5.30 -4.81
N LEU A 123 -14.21 -4.22 -4.56
CA LEU A 123 -12.75 -4.28 -4.45
C LEU A 123 -12.31 -5.20 -3.29
N GLY A 124 -12.96 -5.10 -2.12
CA GLY A 124 -12.67 -5.98 -0.98
C GLY A 124 -12.91 -7.46 -1.31
N ASN A 125 -13.98 -7.76 -2.05
CA ASN A 125 -14.27 -9.12 -2.53
C ASN A 125 -13.24 -9.59 -3.58
N ALA A 126 -12.79 -8.72 -4.46
CA ALA A 126 -11.76 -9.04 -5.46
C ALA A 126 -10.41 -9.34 -4.78
N ILE A 127 -9.98 -8.52 -3.82
CA ILE A 127 -8.76 -8.76 -3.02
C ILE A 127 -8.86 -10.10 -2.29
N THR A 128 -10.01 -10.35 -1.66
CA THR A 128 -10.31 -11.62 -0.99
C THR A 128 -10.14 -12.81 -1.92
N TYR A 129 -10.75 -12.75 -3.10
CA TYR A 129 -10.68 -13.81 -4.08
C TYR A 129 -9.23 -14.03 -4.53
N GLU A 130 -8.53 -12.96 -4.91
CA GLU A 130 -7.17 -13.03 -5.42
C GLU A 130 -6.16 -13.60 -4.43
N LEU A 131 -6.26 -13.23 -3.15
CA LEU A 131 -5.36 -13.71 -2.10
C LEU A 131 -5.66 -15.13 -1.63
N THR A 132 -6.74 -15.75 -2.10
CA THR A 132 -7.19 -17.01 -1.54
C THR A 132 -7.38 -18.12 -2.55
N THR A 133 -7.79 -17.78 -3.76
CA THR A 133 -8.03 -18.73 -4.86
C THR A 133 -7.72 -18.15 -6.25
N GLY A 134 -7.38 -16.85 -6.35
CA GLY A 134 -7.12 -16.20 -7.63
C GLY A 134 -5.66 -16.31 -8.08
N GLN A 135 -5.30 -15.51 -9.09
CA GLN A 135 -3.99 -15.61 -9.73
C GLN A 135 -2.87 -15.15 -8.79
N ILE A 136 -3.12 -14.11 -7.97
CA ILE A 136 -2.12 -13.66 -6.99
C ILE A 136 -1.75 -14.80 -6.02
N TRP A 137 -2.76 -15.53 -5.55
CA TRP A 137 -2.53 -16.69 -4.69
C TRP A 137 -1.64 -17.73 -5.37
N HIS A 138 -1.94 -18.10 -6.62
CA HIS A 138 -1.16 -19.07 -7.37
C HIS A 138 0.29 -18.62 -7.57
N ASP A 139 0.50 -17.37 -7.98
CA ASP A 139 1.83 -16.85 -8.28
C ASP A 139 2.69 -16.73 -7.01
N LEU A 140 2.11 -16.28 -5.89
CA LEU A 140 2.83 -16.19 -4.63
C LEU A 140 3.14 -17.58 -4.06
N GLU A 141 2.18 -18.51 -4.13
CA GLU A 141 2.39 -19.89 -3.70
C GLU A 141 3.51 -20.56 -4.52
N GLU A 142 3.49 -20.41 -5.85
CA GLU A 142 4.54 -20.93 -6.73
C GLU A 142 5.91 -20.31 -6.42
N GLN A 143 5.97 -18.99 -6.25
CA GLN A 143 7.22 -18.31 -5.92
C GLN A 143 7.82 -18.84 -4.64
N ILE A 144 7.05 -18.92 -3.56
CA ILE A 144 7.61 -19.32 -2.27
C ILE A 144 7.91 -20.85 -2.28
N THR A 145 7.05 -21.70 -2.85
CA THR A 145 7.33 -23.15 -2.95
C THR A 145 8.54 -23.47 -3.83
N SER A 146 8.90 -22.63 -4.80
CA SER A 146 10.10 -22.82 -5.62
C SER A 146 11.42 -22.75 -4.82
N TYR A 147 11.42 -22.11 -3.64
CA TYR A 147 12.62 -21.93 -2.80
C TYR A 147 12.72 -22.91 -1.63
N PHE A 148 11.64 -23.62 -1.30
CA PHE A 148 11.56 -24.48 -0.11
C PHE A 148 11.00 -25.86 -0.45
N SER A 149 11.56 -26.89 0.17
CA SER A 149 11.03 -28.24 0.03
C SER A 149 9.72 -28.41 0.81
N LEU A 150 8.87 -29.36 0.40
CA LEU A 150 7.57 -29.64 1.05
C LEU A 150 7.67 -29.86 2.57
N ASN A 151 8.79 -30.42 3.05
CA ASN A 151 9.00 -30.68 4.48
C ASN A 151 9.37 -29.43 5.29
N GLU A 152 10.00 -28.43 4.65
CA GLU A 152 10.37 -27.15 5.27
C GLU A 152 9.21 -26.14 5.26
N TRP A 153 8.19 -26.44 4.46
CA TRP A 153 7.12 -25.52 4.11
C TRP A 153 6.29 -25.03 5.30
N GLY A 154 5.91 -25.94 6.21
CA GLY A 154 5.17 -25.59 7.41
C GLY A 154 5.95 -24.67 8.35
N ILE A 155 7.26 -24.92 8.49
CA ILE A 155 8.19 -24.11 9.29
C ILE A 155 8.34 -22.71 8.67
N VAL A 156 8.59 -22.64 7.36
CA VAL A 156 8.76 -21.38 6.62
C VAL A 156 7.51 -20.51 6.72
N ARG A 157 6.32 -21.08 6.50
CA ARG A 157 5.04 -20.37 6.65
C ARG A 157 4.85 -19.85 8.08
N THR A 158 5.18 -20.66 9.08
CA THR A 158 5.07 -20.26 10.49
C THR A 158 6.03 -19.11 10.80
N LEU A 159 7.28 -19.19 10.35
CA LEU A 159 8.27 -18.11 10.52
C LEU A 159 7.86 -16.82 9.81
N LEU A 160 7.35 -16.93 8.57
CA LEU A 160 6.85 -15.80 7.79
C LEU A 160 5.59 -15.18 8.39
N PHE A 161 4.72 -15.97 9.03
CA PHE A 161 3.59 -15.44 9.78
C PHE A 161 4.03 -14.76 11.08
N LEU A 162 4.92 -15.40 11.85
CA LEU A 162 5.47 -14.79 13.05
C LEU A 162 6.21 -13.49 12.70
N ALA A 163 6.80 -13.39 11.50
CA ALA A 163 7.32 -12.14 10.93
C ALA A 163 6.34 -11.00 11.02
N THR A 164 5.08 -11.23 10.64
CA THR A 164 4.07 -10.17 10.54
C THR A 164 3.70 -9.60 11.92
N LYS A 165 4.08 -10.27 13.01
CA LYS A 165 3.90 -9.78 14.38
C LYS A 165 5.00 -8.82 14.83
N PHE A 166 6.14 -8.77 14.14
CA PHE A 166 7.23 -7.86 14.46
C PHE A 166 7.09 -6.56 13.67
N GLU A 167 7.36 -5.42 14.32
CA GLU A 167 7.29 -4.11 13.66
C GLU A 167 8.42 -3.88 12.65
N ASP A 168 9.61 -4.42 12.91
CA ASP A 168 10.79 -4.17 12.07
C ASP A 168 11.70 -5.41 11.96
N THR A 169 12.33 -5.82 13.05
CA THR A 169 13.33 -6.90 13.07
C THR A 169 12.81 -8.20 13.68
N PHE A 170 13.27 -9.33 13.16
CA PHE A 170 12.95 -10.64 13.70
C PHE A 170 13.70 -10.94 15.01
N ASP A 171 12.99 -11.44 16.02
CA ASP A 171 13.60 -12.05 17.20
C ASP A 171 13.83 -13.56 16.96
N ILE A 172 15.07 -13.91 16.64
CA ILE A 172 15.47 -15.28 16.29
C ILE A 172 15.28 -16.26 17.45
N ALA A 173 15.55 -15.83 18.69
CA ALA A 173 15.40 -16.67 19.87
C ALA A 173 13.92 -16.99 20.13
N TYR A 174 13.05 -15.98 19.97
CA TYR A 174 11.61 -16.18 20.03
C TYR A 174 11.12 -17.13 18.93
N LEU A 175 11.52 -16.91 17.67
CA LEU A 175 11.12 -17.77 16.54
C LEU A 175 11.57 -19.23 16.73
N ALA A 176 12.81 -19.45 17.18
CA ALA A 176 13.36 -20.78 17.44
C ALA A 176 12.52 -21.54 18.47
N LYS A 177 12.09 -20.83 19.54
CA LYS A 177 11.23 -21.39 20.58
C LYS A 177 9.83 -21.72 20.06
N GLU A 178 9.20 -20.83 19.30
CA GLU A 178 7.83 -21.03 18.79
C GLU A 178 7.75 -22.15 17.76
N VAL A 179 8.76 -22.30 16.90
CA VAL A 179 8.78 -23.33 15.85
C VAL A 179 9.50 -24.61 16.29
N ASN A 180 10.03 -24.64 17.52
CA ASN A 180 10.73 -25.77 18.14
C ASN A 180 11.91 -26.30 17.30
N ILE A 181 12.74 -25.37 16.80
CA ILE A 181 13.97 -25.64 16.05
C ILE A 181 15.13 -24.80 16.60
N SER A 182 16.37 -25.10 16.21
CA SER A 182 17.53 -24.34 16.70
C SER A 182 17.59 -22.94 16.08
N GLU A 183 18.19 -21.98 16.79
CA GLU A 183 18.44 -20.63 16.24
C GLU A 183 19.27 -20.66 14.96
N THR A 184 20.18 -21.63 14.83
CA THR A 184 21.00 -21.83 13.63
C THR A 184 20.15 -22.21 12.43
N GLU A 185 19.20 -23.13 12.61
CA GLU A 185 18.26 -23.52 11.55
C GLU A 185 17.33 -22.35 11.18
N VAL A 186 16.84 -21.59 12.16
CA VAL A 186 16.06 -20.36 11.89
C VAL A 186 16.87 -19.38 11.05
N ARG A 187 18.13 -19.11 11.42
CA ARG A 187 19.01 -18.21 10.66
C ARG A 187 19.26 -18.70 9.23
N GLU A 188 19.39 -20.01 9.02
CA GLU A 188 19.57 -20.59 7.69
C GLU A 188 18.31 -20.39 6.83
N ILE A 189 17.13 -20.64 7.40
CA ILE A 189 15.85 -20.43 6.72
C ILE A 189 15.65 -18.95 6.40
N LEU A 190 15.85 -18.04 7.35
CA LEU A 190 15.76 -16.59 7.13
C LEU A 190 16.78 -16.13 6.09
N SER A 191 17.99 -16.67 6.09
CA SER A 191 19.00 -16.37 5.05
C SER A 191 18.55 -16.80 3.65
N ARG A 192 17.85 -17.94 3.53
CA ARG A 192 17.27 -18.40 2.25
C ARG A 192 16.12 -17.50 1.82
N LEU A 193 15.23 -17.12 2.74
CA LEU A 193 14.15 -16.16 2.49
C LEU A 193 14.71 -14.81 2.02
N ALA A 194 15.78 -14.32 2.64
CA ALA A 194 16.42 -13.07 2.25
C ALA A 194 17.09 -13.16 0.86
N ARG A 195 17.70 -14.31 0.53
CA ARG A 195 18.23 -14.53 -0.83
C ARG A 195 17.14 -14.55 -1.90
N ALA A 196 15.94 -15.01 -1.54
CA ALA A 196 14.76 -14.99 -2.40
C ALA A 196 14.06 -13.61 -2.44
N ASP A 197 14.60 -12.59 -1.77
CA ASP A 197 14.02 -11.25 -1.62
C ASP A 197 12.60 -11.26 -1.00
N LEU A 198 12.26 -12.30 -0.23
CA LEU A 198 10.99 -12.37 0.53
C LEU A 198 11.07 -11.56 1.83
N ILE A 199 12.27 -11.42 2.39
CA ILE A 199 12.59 -10.59 3.55
C ILE A 199 13.91 -9.86 3.29
N SER A 200 14.23 -8.83 4.08
CA SER A 200 15.54 -8.16 3.95
C SER A 200 16.55 -8.64 4.99
N ASP A 201 17.83 -8.67 4.61
CA ASP A 201 18.97 -9.02 5.47
C ASP A 201 19.98 -7.88 5.47
N ASP A 202 20.09 -7.20 6.62
CA ASP A 202 21.10 -6.19 6.90
C ASP A 202 22.16 -6.78 7.84
N PHE A 203 23.15 -7.44 7.25
CA PHE A 203 24.32 -8.00 7.95
C PHE A 203 23.96 -8.96 9.09
N GLY A 204 23.00 -9.86 8.86
CA GLY A 204 22.53 -10.84 9.84
C GLY A 204 21.39 -10.34 10.73
N VAL A 205 20.93 -9.10 10.51
CA VAL A 205 19.68 -8.58 11.04
C VAL A 205 18.61 -8.74 9.98
N PHE A 206 17.73 -9.72 10.19
CA PHE A 206 16.60 -9.93 9.30
C PHE A 206 15.49 -8.93 9.64
N ARG A 207 14.92 -8.27 8.62
CA ARG A 207 13.72 -7.43 8.78
C ARG A 207 12.55 -7.96 7.98
N ASN A 208 11.36 -7.51 8.35
CA ASN A 208 10.08 -7.99 7.86
C ASN A 208 9.91 -7.90 6.33
N VAL A 209 8.90 -8.63 5.84
CA VAL A 209 8.45 -8.63 4.45
C VAL A 209 8.07 -7.21 4.02
N GLN A 210 8.68 -6.73 2.94
CA GLN A 210 8.46 -5.36 2.44
C GLN A 210 7.23 -5.26 1.52
N ASP A 211 6.82 -6.36 0.89
CA ASP A 211 5.62 -6.43 0.06
C ASP A 211 4.36 -6.59 0.93
N PRO A 212 3.48 -5.57 1.00
CA PRO A 212 2.29 -5.63 1.85
C PRO A 212 1.28 -6.70 1.41
N VAL A 213 1.22 -7.02 0.12
CA VAL A 213 0.31 -8.03 -0.44
C VAL A 213 0.80 -9.42 -0.09
N LEU A 214 2.12 -9.66 -0.18
CA LEU A 214 2.74 -10.90 0.28
C LEU A 214 2.53 -11.09 1.79
N LEU A 215 2.74 -10.04 2.60
CA LEU A 215 2.47 -10.08 4.03
C LEU A 215 1.02 -10.49 4.31
N ARG A 216 0.07 -9.93 3.58
CA ARG A 216 -1.36 -10.26 3.74
C ARG A 216 -1.70 -11.68 3.28
N PHE A 217 -1.10 -12.12 2.17
CA PHE A 217 -1.21 -13.50 1.71
C PHE A 217 -0.76 -14.48 2.81
N LEU A 218 0.41 -14.24 3.42
CA LEU A 218 0.96 -15.09 4.47
C LEU A 218 0.05 -15.16 5.71
N GLU A 219 -0.50 -14.02 6.13
CA GLU A 219 -1.47 -13.97 7.24
C GLU A 219 -2.74 -14.77 6.93
N ILE A 220 -3.26 -14.66 5.71
CA ILE A 220 -4.46 -15.39 5.28
C ILE A 220 -4.17 -16.89 5.23
N GLN A 221 -3.05 -17.31 4.64
CA GLN A 221 -2.68 -18.73 4.57
C GLN A 221 -2.53 -19.35 5.95
N TYR A 222 -1.80 -18.69 6.84
CA TYR A 222 -1.61 -19.17 8.22
C TYR A 222 -2.96 -19.39 8.92
N ARG A 223 -3.88 -18.42 8.83
CA ARG A 223 -5.20 -18.54 9.47
C ARG A 223 -6.07 -19.64 8.89
N LEU A 224 -6.02 -19.85 7.57
CA LEU A 224 -6.81 -20.89 6.89
C LEU A 224 -6.32 -22.30 7.22
N GLU A 225 -5.01 -22.49 7.31
CA GLU A 225 -4.41 -23.82 7.38
C GLU A 225 -4.02 -24.23 8.80
N ILE A 226 -3.46 -23.32 9.60
CA ILE A 226 -2.91 -23.63 10.92
C ILE A 226 -3.97 -23.40 12.01
N GLU A 227 -4.71 -22.31 11.93
CA GLU A 227 -5.76 -22.01 12.91
C GLU A 227 -7.12 -22.63 12.54
N GLY A 228 -7.23 -23.31 11.40
CA GLY A 228 -8.45 -24.03 10.99
C GLY A 228 -9.66 -23.14 10.69
N PHE A 229 -9.48 -21.82 10.53
CA PHE A 229 -10.57 -20.87 10.29
C PHE A 229 -11.07 -20.90 8.85
N ARG A 230 -11.77 -21.97 8.45
CA ARG A 230 -12.51 -21.99 7.18
C ARG A 230 -13.71 -21.02 7.19
N ASP A 231 -14.33 -20.78 8.34
CA ASP A 231 -15.62 -20.07 8.43
C ASP A 231 -15.56 -18.55 8.72
N HIS A 232 -14.40 -17.98 9.07
CA HIS A 232 -14.29 -16.56 9.48
C HIS A 232 -13.47 -15.68 8.51
N LYS A 233 -13.19 -16.22 7.31
CA LYS A 233 -12.41 -15.59 6.24
C LYS A 233 -12.90 -14.18 5.89
N ARG A 234 -14.22 -14.01 5.79
CA ARG A 234 -14.87 -12.72 5.50
C ARG A 234 -14.72 -11.73 6.65
N GLU A 235 -14.90 -12.16 7.90
CA GLU A 235 -15.01 -11.26 9.05
C GLU A 235 -13.67 -10.58 9.40
N LEU A 236 -12.57 -11.33 9.28
CA LEU A 236 -11.21 -10.80 9.48
C LEU A 236 -10.80 -9.82 8.38
N MET A 237 -11.19 -10.10 7.13
CA MET A 237 -10.97 -9.16 6.03
C MET A 237 -11.88 -7.95 6.12
N ASP A 238 -13.13 -8.11 6.55
CA ASP A 238 -14.05 -7.00 6.82
C ASP A 238 -13.51 -6.06 7.90
N LYS A 239 -12.92 -6.61 8.96
CA LYS A 239 -12.35 -5.82 10.06
C LYS A 239 -11.11 -5.04 9.60
N GLU A 240 -10.21 -5.67 8.85
CA GLU A 240 -9.05 -4.98 8.29
C GLU A 240 -9.48 -3.95 7.24
N TYR A 241 -10.35 -4.33 6.34
CA TYR A 241 -10.94 -3.44 5.34
C TYR A 241 -11.60 -2.22 5.99
N ARG A 242 -12.35 -2.39 7.09
CA ARG A 242 -12.90 -1.26 7.86
C ARG A 242 -11.82 -0.40 8.52
N LYS A 243 -10.73 -1.01 9.02
CA LYS A 243 -9.57 -0.28 9.57
C LYS A 243 -8.88 0.55 8.48
N GLN A 244 -8.65 -0.05 7.32
CA GLN A 244 -8.03 0.60 6.16
C GLN A 244 -8.94 1.69 5.57
N ILE A 245 -10.25 1.47 5.47
CA ILE A 245 -11.22 2.52 5.13
C ILE A 245 -11.15 3.66 6.15
N ARG A 246 -11.03 3.35 7.45
CA ARG A 246 -10.94 4.40 8.47
C ARG A 246 -9.67 5.23 8.29
N LEU A 247 -8.54 4.58 8.01
CA LEU A 247 -7.27 5.25 7.69
C LEU A 247 -7.38 6.06 6.40
N LEU A 248 -8.00 5.52 5.35
CA LEU A 248 -8.24 6.20 4.08
C LEU A 248 -9.14 7.42 4.28
N LYS A 249 -10.27 7.27 4.99
CA LYS A 249 -11.18 8.38 5.35
C LYS A 249 -10.46 9.46 6.15
N SER A 250 -9.56 9.06 7.06
CA SER A 250 -8.75 10.00 7.82
C SER A 250 -7.77 10.74 6.91
N LYS A 251 -7.06 10.05 6.01
CA LYS A 251 -6.14 10.69 5.05
C LYS A 251 -6.86 11.62 4.06
N ILE A 252 -8.01 11.18 3.55
CA ILE A 252 -8.88 12.01 2.68
C ILE A 252 -9.38 13.23 3.46
N GLY A 253 -9.80 13.05 4.72
CA GLY A 253 -10.16 14.15 5.61
C GLY A 253 -9.02 15.17 5.73
N ILE A 254 -7.82 14.71 6.10
CA ILE A 254 -6.63 15.56 6.23
C ILE A 254 -6.32 16.31 4.91
N LEU A 255 -6.38 15.61 3.76
CA LEU A 255 -6.16 16.23 2.45
C LEU A 255 -7.22 17.29 2.13
N PHE A 256 -8.48 17.00 2.45
CA PHE A 256 -9.59 17.93 2.26
C PHE A 256 -9.44 19.16 3.15
N GLU A 257 -9.11 18.97 4.43
CA GLU A 257 -8.81 20.04 5.39
C GLU A 257 -7.64 20.91 4.93
N TYR A 258 -6.58 20.30 4.41
CA TYR A 258 -5.46 21.04 3.82
C TYR A 258 -5.89 21.88 2.62
N LYS A 259 -6.60 21.27 1.66
CA LYS A 259 -7.09 21.95 0.46
C LYS A 259 -8.07 23.08 0.78
N LEU A 260 -8.92 22.88 1.78
CA LEU A 260 -9.83 23.90 2.30
C LEU A 260 -9.07 25.10 2.87
N ARG A 261 -8.06 24.87 3.72
CA ARG A 261 -7.21 25.93 4.25
C ARG A 261 -6.47 26.68 3.14
N GLU A 262 -5.97 25.97 2.14
CA GLU A 262 -5.29 26.58 1.01
C GLU A 262 -6.23 27.41 0.12
N LEU A 263 -7.48 26.95 -0.07
CA LEU A 263 -8.51 27.75 -0.72
C LEU A 263 -8.79 29.05 0.04
N MET A 264 -8.96 28.98 1.36
CA MET A 264 -9.19 30.16 2.22
C MET A 264 -8.01 31.14 2.21
N ARG A 265 -6.76 30.66 2.14
CA ARG A 265 -5.57 31.52 2.03
C ARG A 265 -5.54 32.34 0.74
N ASN A 266 -6.17 31.83 -0.31
CA ASN A 266 -6.24 32.46 -1.62
C ASN A 266 -7.48 33.35 -1.79
N TRP A 267 -8.26 33.59 -0.73
CA TRP A 267 -9.36 34.54 -0.77
C TRP A 267 -8.83 35.98 -0.83
N ASP A 268 -9.53 36.82 -1.60
CA ASP A 268 -9.05 38.11 -2.09
C ASP A 268 -10.10 39.23 -1.96
N ASP A 269 -11.03 39.10 -1.00
CA ASP A 269 -12.13 40.03 -0.73
C ASP A 269 -13.20 40.14 -1.83
N ARG A 270 -13.17 39.26 -2.84
CA ARG A 270 -14.21 39.22 -3.89
C ARG A 270 -15.56 38.76 -3.35
N GLU A 271 -16.64 39.24 -3.97
CA GLU A 271 -17.99 38.73 -3.74
C GLU A 271 -18.28 37.52 -4.62
N VAL A 272 -18.91 36.51 -4.05
CA VAL A 272 -19.39 35.34 -4.78
C VAL A 272 -20.88 35.10 -4.51
N ASP A 273 -21.50 34.27 -5.35
CA ASP A 273 -22.88 33.86 -5.17
C ASP A 273 -23.06 33.13 -3.83
N GLY A 274 -24.06 33.55 -3.06
CA GLY A 274 -24.42 32.95 -1.77
C GLY A 274 -24.85 31.49 -1.88
N ALA A 275 -25.29 31.05 -3.06
CA ALA A 275 -25.66 29.65 -3.29
C ALA A 275 -24.51 28.69 -2.97
N LEU A 276 -23.24 29.13 -3.09
CA LEU A 276 -22.06 28.35 -2.71
C LEU A 276 -21.97 28.08 -1.20
N PHE A 277 -22.62 28.91 -0.38
CA PHE A 277 -22.63 28.84 1.08
C PHE A 277 -24.03 28.53 1.64
N ASN A 278 -24.97 28.09 0.81
CA ASN A 278 -26.39 27.91 1.17
C ASN A 278 -27.06 29.18 1.71
N THR A 279 -26.65 30.36 1.24
CA THR A 279 -27.29 31.65 1.56
C THR A 279 -27.91 32.27 0.30
N LYS A 280 -28.91 33.13 0.47
CA LYS A 280 -29.49 33.90 -0.66
C LYS A 280 -28.70 35.18 -0.97
N GLU A 281 -27.90 35.62 -0.02
CA GLU A 281 -27.13 36.86 -0.09
C GLU A 281 -25.74 36.56 -0.61
N LYS A 282 -25.16 37.48 -1.39
CA LYS A 282 -23.76 37.37 -1.80
C LYS A 282 -22.87 37.27 -0.57
N VAL A 283 -21.84 36.45 -0.69
CA VAL A 283 -20.86 36.23 0.38
C VAL A 283 -19.54 36.84 -0.04
N LYS A 284 -18.96 37.65 0.83
CA LYS A 284 -17.62 38.21 0.63
C LYS A 284 -16.58 37.19 1.09
N LEU A 285 -15.70 36.77 0.19
CA LEU A 285 -14.59 35.87 0.50
C LEU A 285 -13.46 36.64 1.16
N GLN A 286 -13.47 36.68 2.48
CA GLN A 286 -12.58 37.54 3.23
C GLN A 286 -11.10 37.19 3.02
N LYS A 287 -10.26 38.19 2.75
CA LYS A 287 -8.82 38.00 2.76
C LYS A 287 -8.32 37.88 4.19
N PHE A 288 -7.84 36.68 4.57
CA PHE A 288 -7.32 36.42 5.91
C PHE A 288 -5.85 36.75 6.05
N ASP A 289 -5.44 37.26 7.22
CA ASP A 289 -4.03 37.44 7.58
C ASP A 289 -3.36 36.08 7.85
N TYR A 290 -4.12 35.15 8.44
CA TYR A 290 -3.69 33.78 8.64
C TYR A 290 -4.86 32.80 8.56
N VAL A 291 -4.54 31.60 8.09
CA VAL A 291 -5.44 30.44 8.05
C VAL A 291 -4.70 29.22 8.60
N LYS A 292 -5.26 28.60 9.62
CA LYS A 292 -4.65 27.45 10.32
C LYS A 292 -5.72 26.53 10.93
N GLU A 293 -5.27 25.38 11.44
CA GLU A 293 -6.01 24.64 12.45
C GLU A 293 -6.01 25.39 13.78
N GLU A 294 -7.08 25.31 14.55
CA GLU A 294 -7.12 25.91 15.88
C GLU A 294 -7.96 25.10 16.87
N TRP A 295 -7.56 25.11 18.13
CA TRP A 295 -8.36 24.55 19.22
C TRP A 295 -9.14 25.66 19.93
N ILE A 296 -10.46 25.63 19.80
CA ILE A 296 -11.35 26.64 20.37
C ILE A 296 -12.06 26.07 21.60
N LYS A 297 -12.07 26.85 22.67
CA LYS A 297 -12.83 26.55 23.89
C LYS A 297 -14.08 27.41 23.92
N VAL A 298 -15.24 26.82 23.64
CA VAL A 298 -16.53 27.50 23.78
C VAL A 298 -16.94 27.49 25.26
N GLN A 299 -17.48 28.61 25.77
CA GLN A 299 -17.84 28.76 27.19
C GLN A 299 -18.74 27.61 27.67
N GLY A 300 -18.38 26.98 28.79
CA GLY A 300 -19.15 25.86 29.35
C GLY A 300 -19.02 24.52 28.62
N SER A 301 -18.16 24.41 27.61
CA SER A 301 -18.01 23.20 26.79
C SER A 301 -16.56 22.67 26.75
N ARG A 302 -16.38 21.51 26.10
CA ARG A 302 -15.06 20.89 25.85
C ARG A 302 -14.27 21.67 24.79
N LEU A 303 -12.95 21.46 24.75
CA LEU A 303 -12.11 21.94 23.64
C LEU A 303 -12.58 21.30 22.32
N TYR A 304 -12.75 22.10 21.28
CA TYR A 304 -13.05 21.65 19.92
C TYR A 304 -11.88 22.01 19.00
N GLN A 305 -11.43 21.04 18.22
CA GLN A 305 -10.53 21.29 17.09
C GLN A 305 -11.37 21.77 15.92
N ILE A 306 -10.94 22.85 15.27
CA ILE A 306 -11.54 23.39 14.05
C ILE A 306 -10.58 23.14 12.90
N ASP A 307 -11.10 22.50 11.84
CA ASP A 307 -10.34 22.11 10.65
C ASP A 307 -9.69 23.32 9.95
N ALA A 308 -10.43 24.43 9.82
CA ALA A 308 -9.90 25.69 9.31
C ALA A 308 -10.44 26.92 10.08
N TYR A 309 -9.52 27.70 10.62
CA TYR A 309 -9.73 28.98 11.27
C TYR A 309 -9.08 30.08 10.43
N GLY A 310 -9.88 31.00 9.92
CA GLY A 310 -9.42 32.23 9.26
C GLY A 310 -9.73 33.45 10.12
N SER A 311 -8.76 34.35 10.30
CA SER A 311 -8.99 35.63 10.97
C SER A 311 -8.26 36.77 10.27
N THR A 312 -8.88 37.96 10.30
CA THR A 312 -8.25 39.19 9.82
C THR A 312 -8.62 40.41 10.67
N VAL A 313 -7.59 41.22 10.89
CA VAL A 313 -7.47 42.57 11.46
C VAL A 313 -7.78 43.74 10.52
N TYR A 314 -9.00 44.26 10.37
CA TYR A 314 -9.16 45.45 9.51
C TYR A 314 -8.56 46.72 10.13
N PRO A 315 -8.12 47.70 9.31
CA PRO A 315 -7.58 48.97 9.80
C PRO A 315 -8.54 49.78 10.70
N ASP A 316 -9.85 49.55 10.58
CA ASP A 316 -10.89 50.14 11.41
C ASP A 316 -11.14 49.37 12.71
N ALA A 317 -10.26 48.42 13.05
CA ALA A 317 -10.36 47.50 14.18
C ALA A 317 -11.56 46.55 14.12
N THR A 318 -12.24 46.42 12.97
CA THR A 318 -13.21 45.34 12.78
C THR A 318 -12.49 44.02 12.55
N GLN A 319 -13.01 42.96 13.16
CA GLN A 319 -12.46 41.61 13.01
C GLN A 319 -13.42 40.76 12.18
N ALA A 320 -12.90 40.06 11.19
CA ALA A 320 -13.62 38.99 10.52
C ALA A 320 -13.00 37.64 10.89
N VAL A 321 -13.84 36.72 11.35
CA VAL A 321 -13.45 35.36 11.72
C VAL A 321 -14.32 34.38 10.95
N TRP A 322 -13.68 33.35 10.39
CA TRP A 322 -14.37 32.21 9.79
C TRP A 322 -13.93 30.93 10.48
N LEU A 323 -14.93 30.14 10.87
CA LEU A 323 -14.79 28.80 11.41
C LEU A 323 -15.34 27.82 10.40
N VAL A 324 -14.52 26.87 9.97
CA VAL A 324 -14.95 25.84 9.03
C VAL A 324 -14.64 24.48 9.59
N GLU A 325 -15.68 23.66 9.64
CA GLU A 325 -15.62 22.25 10.00
C GLU A 325 -16.01 21.43 8.77
N SER A 326 -15.20 20.45 8.42
CA SER A 326 -15.46 19.55 7.30
C SER A 326 -15.93 18.18 7.81
N LYS A 327 -16.93 17.61 7.13
CA LYS A 327 -17.37 16.22 7.39
C LYS A 327 -17.54 15.47 6.08
N CYS A 328 -16.77 14.40 5.92
CA CYS A 328 -16.92 13.46 4.82
C CYS A 328 -18.04 12.45 5.13
N GLN A 329 -19.29 12.82 4.87
CA GLN A 329 -20.46 11.98 5.10
C GLN A 329 -21.50 12.07 3.97
N LYS A 330 -22.34 11.04 3.83
CA LYS A 330 -23.34 10.92 2.76
C LYS A 330 -24.53 11.88 2.92
N ASN A 331 -24.86 12.26 4.15
CA ASN A 331 -25.99 13.12 4.46
C ASN A 331 -25.53 14.56 4.73
N PRO A 332 -26.30 15.58 4.30
CA PRO A 332 -26.01 16.97 4.63
C PRO A 332 -25.82 17.18 6.14
N ILE A 333 -24.84 18.00 6.51
CA ILE A 333 -24.61 18.39 7.90
C ILE A 333 -25.80 19.24 8.37
N GLY A 334 -26.38 18.89 9.51
CA GLY A 334 -27.44 19.68 10.13
C GLY A 334 -26.89 20.91 10.86
N THR A 335 -27.74 21.93 11.06
CA THR A 335 -27.38 23.17 11.76
C THR A 335 -26.92 22.93 13.21
N SER A 336 -27.20 21.76 13.79
CA SER A 336 -26.77 21.39 15.14
C SER A 336 -25.25 21.32 15.32
N GLU A 337 -24.49 21.09 14.25
CA GLU A 337 -23.02 21.09 14.32
C GLU A 337 -22.46 22.52 14.40
N VAL A 338 -23.08 23.47 13.69
CA VAL A 338 -22.70 24.90 13.72
C VAL A 338 -23.11 25.55 15.02
N LYS A 339 -24.30 25.22 15.53
CA LYS A 339 -24.85 25.73 16.81
C LYS A 339 -24.01 25.38 18.04
N LYS A 340 -23.03 24.48 17.94
CA LYS A 340 -22.08 24.20 19.05
C LYS A 340 -21.08 25.34 19.27
N PHE A 341 -20.95 26.22 18.27
CA PHE A 341 -20.02 27.35 18.27
C PHE A 341 -20.76 28.70 18.38
N GLU A 342 -22.09 28.67 18.32
CA GLU A 342 -22.97 29.80 18.64
C GLU A 342 -23.30 29.71 20.14
N ASN A 343 -23.13 30.81 20.87
CA ASN A 343 -23.38 30.88 22.32
C ASN A 343 -24.81 30.50 22.70
#